data_AF-A0A370DSY0-F1
#
_entry.id   AF-A0A370DSY0-F1
#
_cell.length_a   1.000
_cell.length_b   1.000
_cell.length_c   1.000
_cell.angle_alpha   90.00
_cell.angle_beta   90.00
_cell.angle_gamma   90.00
#
_symmetry.space_group_name_H-M   'P 1'
#
loop_
_entity.id
_entity.type
_entity.pdbx_description
1 polymer ?
#
loop_
_entity_poly.entity_id
_entity_poly.type
_entity_poly.pdbx_seq_one_letter_code
_entity_poly.pdbx_strand_id
1 'polypeptide(L)'
;IWQRQPKTGLIHHSDRGSQYASKDFRRLLKAYGFKGSMSRKGNCWDNAVAESFFGSLKQERVQWRHYQTRYEAQQDVLDYISMFYNSRRLHSYPDYMNPNEYEQKLLGMKKAA
;
A
#
# COMPACT_ATOMS: atom_id res chain seq x y z
N ILE A 1 0.60 -10.84 2.53
CA ILE A 1 0.27 -12.18 3.09
C ILE A 1 1.52 -12.94 3.52
N TRP A 2 2.54 -13.02 2.67
CA TRP A 2 3.74 -13.82 2.94
C TRP A 2 4.63 -13.28 4.06
N GLN A 3 4.79 -11.96 4.19
CA GLN A 3 5.62 -11.37 5.25
C GLN A 3 4.87 -11.08 6.55
N ARG A 4 3.69 -10.45 6.47
CA ARG A 4 2.95 -9.96 7.65
C ARG A 4 1.84 -10.88 8.18
N GLN A 5 1.51 -11.95 7.44
CA GLN A 5 0.51 -12.97 7.81
C GLN A 5 -0.73 -12.43 8.57
N PRO A 6 -1.49 -11.48 7.99
CA PRO A 6 -2.60 -10.85 8.70
C PRO A 6 -3.73 -11.84 8.95
N LYS A 7 -4.48 -11.62 10.04
CA LYS A 7 -5.60 -12.47 10.45
C LYS A 7 -6.74 -12.44 9.42
N THR A 8 -7.55 -13.49 9.44
CA THR A 8 -8.81 -13.56 8.70
C THR A 8 -9.70 -12.36 9.02
N GLY A 9 -10.45 -11.89 8.02
CA GLY A 9 -11.30 -10.71 8.13
C GLY A 9 -10.61 -9.41 7.71
N LEU A 10 -9.31 -9.43 7.37
CA LEU A 10 -8.64 -8.30 6.74
C LEU A 10 -9.43 -7.82 5.52
N ILE A 11 -9.64 -6.51 5.43
CA ILE A 11 -10.23 -5.88 4.25
C ILE A 11 -9.11 -5.51 3.29
N HIS A 12 -9.15 -6.07 2.08
CA HIS A 12 -8.32 -5.62 0.97
C HIS A 12 -9.14 -4.66 0.11
N HIS A 13 -8.79 -3.37 0.16
CA HIS A 13 -9.42 -2.36 -0.67
C HIS A 13 -8.63 -2.14 -1.96
N SER A 14 -9.31 -2.10 -3.10
CA SER A 14 -8.73 -1.82 -4.41
C SER A 14 -9.65 -0.92 -5.23
N ASP A 15 -9.13 -0.40 -6.33
CA ASP A 15 -9.97 0.12 -7.40
C ASP A 15 -10.76 -1.00 -8.09
N ARG A 16 -11.47 -0.65 -9.16
CA ARG A 16 -12.23 -1.59 -10.01
C ARG A 16 -11.43 -2.12 -11.21
N GLY A 17 -10.10 -2.15 -11.11
CA GLY A 17 -9.25 -2.73 -12.15
C GLY A 17 -9.60 -4.19 -12.44
N SER A 18 -9.45 -4.59 -13.71
CA SER A 18 -9.80 -5.95 -14.16
C SER A 18 -9.04 -7.05 -13.41
N GLN A 19 -7.82 -6.77 -12.97
CA GLN A 19 -7.00 -7.68 -12.15
C GLN A 19 -7.67 -7.97 -10.79
N TYR A 20 -8.12 -6.94 -10.08
CA TYR A 20 -8.78 -7.08 -8.78
C TYR A 20 -10.22 -7.61 -8.90
N ALA A 21 -10.88 -7.31 -10.02
CA ALA A 21 -12.18 -7.89 -10.35
C ALA A 21 -12.09 -9.34 -10.86
N SER A 22 -10.90 -9.89 -11.11
CA SER A 22 -10.75 -11.25 -11.66
C SER A 22 -11.24 -12.35 -10.71
N LYS A 23 -11.60 -13.52 -11.27
CA LYS A 23 -11.98 -14.70 -10.47
C LYS A 23 -10.80 -15.21 -9.64
N ASP A 24 -9.59 -15.16 -10.19
CA ASP A 24 -8.40 -15.69 -9.53
C ASP A 24 -8.01 -14.86 -8.33
N PHE A 25 -8.07 -13.52 -8.44
CA PHE A 25 -7.83 -12.64 -7.31
C PHE A 25 -8.87 -12.82 -6.19
N ARG A 26 -10.16 -12.92 -6.55
CA ARG A 26 -11.22 -13.20 -5.58
C ARG A 26 -11.05 -14.55 -4.88
N ARG A 27 -10.58 -15.57 -5.61
CA ARG A 27 -10.26 -16.89 -5.04
C ARG A 27 -9.10 -16.80 -4.05
N LEU A 28 -8.06 -16.03 -4.38
CA LEU A 28 -6.93 -15.77 -3.49
C LEU A 28 -7.40 -15.12 -2.18
N LEU A 29 -8.20 -14.05 -2.24
CA LEU A 29 -8.72 -13.40 -1.03
C LEU A 29 -9.53 -14.38 -0.17
N LYS A 30 -10.39 -15.20 -0.80
CA LYS A 30 -11.18 -16.21 -0.08
C LYS A 30 -10.30 -17.26 0.60
N ALA A 31 -9.23 -17.72 -0.06
CA ALA A 31 -8.31 -18.72 0.50
C ALA A 31 -7.62 -18.25 1.79
N TYR A 32 -7.39 -16.93 1.93
CA TYR A 32 -6.82 -16.33 3.14
C TYR A 32 -7.87 -15.75 4.10
N GLY A 33 -9.17 -15.94 3.81
CA GLY A 33 -10.26 -15.42 4.63
C GLY A 33 -10.35 -13.89 4.63
N PHE A 34 -9.89 -13.23 3.57
CA PHE A 34 -9.94 -11.77 3.42
C PHE A 34 -11.23 -11.32 2.76
N LYS A 35 -11.63 -10.08 3.06
CA LYS A 35 -12.79 -9.41 2.46
C LYS A 35 -12.31 -8.45 1.37
N GLY A 36 -12.66 -8.71 0.13
CA GLY A 36 -12.43 -7.75 -0.96
C GLY A 36 -13.40 -6.58 -0.85
N SER A 37 -12.88 -5.37 -0.98
CA SER A 37 -13.63 -4.12 -1.05
C SER A 37 -13.15 -3.37 -2.29
N MET A 38 -14.07 -2.92 -3.15
CA MET A 38 -13.71 -2.19 -4.37
C MET A 38 -14.33 -0.80 -4.37
N SER A 39 -13.62 0.18 -4.91
CA SER A 39 -14.12 1.54 -5.10
C SER A 39 -15.47 1.58 -5.84
N ARG A 40 -16.29 2.59 -5.55
CA ARG A 40 -17.54 2.81 -6.27
C ARG A 40 -17.26 3.28 -7.70
N LYS A 41 -18.20 3.00 -8.63
CA LYS A 41 -18.07 3.48 -10.01
C LYS A 41 -18.03 5.01 -10.01
N GLY A 42 -17.00 5.60 -10.62
CA GLY A 42 -16.85 7.05 -10.73
C GLY A 42 -16.43 7.75 -9.44
N ASN A 43 -15.98 7.02 -8.41
CA ASN A 43 -15.50 7.63 -7.16
C ASN A 43 -13.98 7.55 -7.05
N CYS A 44 -13.29 8.63 -7.45
CA CYS A 44 -11.82 8.71 -7.35
C CYS A 44 -11.32 8.80 -5.90
N TRP A 45 -12.14 9.29 -4.96
CA TRP A 45 -11.75 9.47 -3.56
C TRP A 45 -11.43 8.15 -2.86
N ASP A 46 -12.09 7.06 -3.25
CA ASP A 46 -11.86 5.72 -2.70
C ASP A 46 -10.41 5.24 -2.96
N ASN A 47 -9.80 5.67 -4.07
CA ASN A 47 -8.44 5.26 -4.47
C ASN A 47 -7.38 6.35 -4.24
N ALA A 48 -7.78 7.56 -3.84
CA ALA A 48 -6.91 8.74 -3.75
C ALA A 48 -5.68 8.51 -2.85
N VAL A 49 -5.81 7.72 -1.78
CA VAL A 49 -4.68 7.40 -0.88
C VAL A 49 -3.61 6.58 -1.60
N ALA A 50 -4.01 5.56 -2.37
CA ALA A 50 -3.08 4.75 -3.15
C ALA A 50 -2.47 5.58 -4.29
N GLU A 51 -3.27 6.42 -4.96
CA GLU A 51 -2.79 7.33 -6.00
C GLU A 51 -1.78 8.35 -5.47
N SER A 52 -1.99 8.87 -4.26
CA SER A 52 -1.04 9.77 -3.60
C SER A 52 0.31 9.10 -3.39
N PHE A 53 0.35 7.84 -2.91
CA PHE A 53 1.59 7.07 -2.82
C PHE A 53 2.29 6.93 -4.17
N PHE A 54 1.56 6.51 -5.22
CA PHE A 54 2.16 6.33 -6.54
C PHE A 54 2.63 7.64 -7.15
N GLY A 55 1.95 8.75 -6.88
CA GLY A 55 2.38 10.10 -7.24
C GLY A 55 3.73 10.43 -6.61
N SER A 56 3.86 10.27 -5.29
CA SER A 56 5.11 10.48 -4.57
C SER A 56 6.23 9.58 -5.08
N LEU A 57 5.98 8.27 -5.23
CA LEU A 57 6.98 7.33 -5.75
C LEU A 57 7.50 7.76 -7.12
N LYS A 58 6.59 8.12 -8.03
CA LYS A 58 6.98 8.53 -9.39
C LYS A 58 7.79 9.82 -9.36
N GLN A 59 7.30 10.83 -8.66
CA GLN A 59 7.93 12.15 -8.63
C GLN A 59 9.28 12.15 -7.89
N GLU A 60 9.33 11.53 -6.72
CA GLU A 60 10.49 11.60 -5.82
C GLU A 60 11.58 10.59 -6.21
N ARG A 61 11.23 9.48 -6.86
CA ARG A 61 12.17 8.39 -7.16
C ARG A 61 12.34 8.10 -8.64
N VAL A 62 11.24 7.86 -9.37
CA VAL A 62 11.30 7.23 -10.70
C VAL A 62 11.48 8.25 -11.84
N GLN A 63 10.95 9.46 -11.71
CA GLN A 63 10.79 10.43 -12.82
C GLN A 63 12.09 10.72 -13.58
N TRP A 64 13.23 10.72 -12.88
CA TRP A 64 14.53 11.07 -13.43
C TRP A 64 15.49 9.88 -13.52
N ARG A 65 14.98 8.64 -13.43
CA ARG A 65 15.77 7.41 -13.45
C ARG A 65 15.53 6.60 -14.72
N HIS A 66 16.61 6.10 -15.28
CA HIS A 66 16.60 5.15 -16.40
C HIS A 66 17.15 3.82 -15.93
N TYR A 67 16.26 2.85 -15.74
CA TYR A 67 16.64 1.50 -15.34
C TYR A 67 17.05 0.67 -16.56
N GLN A 68 18.20 0.01 -16.48
CA GLN A 68 18.68 -0.89 -17.53
C GLN A 68 17.98 -2.25 -17.47
N THR A 69 17.55 -2.66 -16.27
CA THR A 69 16.85 -3.93 -16.07
C THR A 69 15.63 -3.78 -15.18
N ARG A 70 14.68 -4.72 -15.33
CA ARG A 70 13.53 -4.81 -14.42
C ARG A 70 13.96 -5.08 -12.98
N TYR A 71 15.03 -5.86 -12.78
CA TYR A 71 15.53 -6.18 -11.45
C TYR A 71 16.05 -4.92 -10.74
N GLU A 72 16.78 -4.07 -11.45
CA GLU A 72 17.25 -2.78 -10.92
C GLU A 72 16.07 -1.89 -10.50
N ALA A 73 15.05 -1.77 -11.35
CA ALA A 73 13.83 -1.02 -11.01
C ALA A 73 13.13 -1.59 -9.77
N GLN A 74 13.06 -2.93 -9.64
CA GLN A 74 12.48 -3.58 -8.48
C GLN A 74 13.26 -3.27 -7.19
N GLN A 75 14.59 -3.38 -7.22
CA GLN A 75 15.42 -3.06 -6.05
C GLN A 75 15.27 -1.60 -5.65
N ASP A 76 15.26 -0.68 -6.61
CA ASP A 76 15.14 0.75 -6.33
C ASP A 76 13.78 1.12 -5.73
N VAL A 77 12.69 0.53 -6.23
CA VAL A 77 11.35 0.72 -5.69
C VAL A 77 11.22 0.10 -4.30
N LEU A 78 11.78 -1.09 -4.08
CA LEU A 78 11.79 -1.73 -2.76
C LEU A 78 12.57 -0.90 -1.73
N ASP A 79 13.75 -0.39 -2.10
CA ASP A 79 14.56 0.49 -1.27
C ASP A 79 13.79 1.77 -0.92
N TYR A 80 13.17 2.42 -1.92
CA TYR A 80 12.35 3.60 -1.67
C TYR A 80 11.21 3.31 -0.69
N ILE A 81 10.49 2.19 -0.84
CA ILE A 81 9.39 1.84 0.06
C ILE A 81 9.88 1.58 1.49
N SER A 82 10.91 0.74 1.65
CA SER A 82 11.37 0.27 2.95
C SER A 82 12.26 1.26 3.68
N MET A 83 13.25 1.83 3.00
CA MET A 83 14.32 2.63 3.61
C MET A 83 14.00 4.12 3.64
N PHE A 84 13.01 4.58 2.87
CA PHE A 84 12.61 5.98 2.84
C PHE A 84 11.13 6.22 3.14
N TYR A 85 10.21 5.75 2.29
CA TYR A 85 8.79 6.09 2.39
C TYR A 85 8.20 5.65 3.73
N ASN A 86 8.36 4.37 4.08
CA ASN A 86 7.77 3.85 5.32
C ASN A 86 8.53 4.27 6.58
N SER A 87 9.84 4.51 6.49
CA SER A 87 10.72 4.68 7.67
C SER A 87 11.18 6.10 7.94
N ARG A 88 11.04 7.04 6.99
CA ARG A 88 11.58 8.40 7.10
C ARG A 88 10.68 9.49 6.53
N ARG A 89 9.89 9.20 5.50
CA ARG A 89 9.07 10.22 4.83
C ARG A 89 7.96 10.69 5.76
N LEU A 90 7.95 11.99 6.07
CA LEU A 90 6.93 12.59 6.93
C LEU A 90 5.66 12.91 6.14
N HIS A 91 4.50 12.70 6.76
CA HIS A 91 3.21 13.01 6.18
C HIS A 91 2.49 14.07 7.04
N SER A 92 2.03 15.15 6.42
CA SER A 92 1.41 16.27 7.15
C SER A 92 0.11 15.90 7.86
N TYR A 93 -0.63 14.90 7.35
CA TYR A 93 -1.90 14.46 7.93
C TYR A 93 -1.74 13.80 9.32
N PRO A 94 -0.86 12.80 9.52
CA PRO A 94 -0.61 12.21 10.83
C PRO A 94 0.46 12.97 11.64
N ASP A 95 0.27 14.27 11.89
CA ASP A 95 1.17 15.11 12.70
C ASP A 95 2.67 14.97 12.32
N TYR A 96 2.98 14.93 11.02
CA TYR A 96 4.33 14.76 10.50
C TYR A 96 5.02 13.44 10.92
N MET A 97 4.27 12.37 11.19
CA MET A 97 4.83 11.03 11.40
C MET A 97 5.10 10.31 10.06
N ASN A 98 6.07 9.39 10.08
CA ASN A 98 6.23 8.43 8.99
C ASN A 98 5.26 7.24 9.13
N PRO A 99 4.99 6.47 8.06
CA PRO A 99 4.03 5.37 8.08
C PRO A 99 4.32 4.29 9.14
N ASN A 100 5.59 3.95 9.38
CA ASN A 100 5.95 2.95 10.38
C ASN A 100 5.67 3.45 11.80
N GLU A 101 6.02 4.69 12.11
CA GLU A 101 5.71 5.32 13.41
C GLU A 101 4.21 5.39 13.66
N TYR A 102 3.46 5.81 12.64
CA TYR A 102 2.00 5.90 12.71
C TYR A 102 1.37 4.52 12.97
N GLU A 103 1.82 3.49 12.26
CA GLU A 103 1.35 2.12 12.47
C GLU A 103 1.70 1.61 13.88
N GLN A 104 2.92 1.86 14.36
CA GLN A 104 3.34 1.47 15.72
C GLN A 104 2.48 2.13 16.79
N LYS A 105 2.18 3.43 16.65
CA LYS A 105 1.31 4.16 17.57
C LYS A 105 -0.10 3.57 17.59
N LEU A 106 -0.68 3.31 16.41
CA LEU A 106 -1.99 2.65 16.28
C LEU A 106 -2.03 1.26 16.94
N LEU A 107 -0.99 0.46 16.77
CA LEU A 107 -0.89 -0.86 17.41
C LEU A 107 -0.71 -0.76 18.93
N GLY A 108 0.05 0.24 19.41
CA GLY A 108 0.19 0.53 20.84
C GLY A 108 -1.14 0.92 21.47
N MET A 109 -1.94 1.77 20.81
CA MET A 109 -3.27 2.15 21.27
C MET A 109 -4.23 0.96 21.36
N LYS A 110 -4.15 0.01 20.41
CA LYS A 110 -4.97 -1.22 20.43
C LYS A 110 -4.58 -2.22 21.52
N LYS A 111 -3.38 -2.13 22.11
CA LYS A 111 -2.97 -2.99 23.23
C LYS A 111 -3.40 -2.44 24.58
N ALA A 112 -3.64 -1.14 24.68
CA ALA A 112 -4.01 -0.45 25.91
C ALA A 112 -5.53 -0.36 26.14
N ALA A 113 -6.34 -0.75 25.15
CA ALA A 113 -7.80 -0.81 25.19
C ALA A 113 -8.27 -2.27 25.18
#